data_AF-A0A1S9BSQ2-F1
#
_entry.id   AF-A0A1S9BSQ2-F1
#
_cell.length_a   1.000
_cell.length_b   1.000
_cell.length_c   1.000
_cell.angle_alpha   90.00
_cell.angle_beta   90.00
_cell.angle_gamma   90.00
#
_symmetry.space_group_name_H-M   'P 1'
#
loop_
_entity.id
_entity.type
_entity.pdbx_description
1 polymer ?
#
loop_
_entity_poly.entity_id
_entity_poly.type
_entity_poly.pdbx_seq_one_letter_code
_entity_poly.pdbx_strand_id
1 'polypeptide(L)' 'MLIKELRKITGLSQAAFAKKFRIPLGTLSHWEQGVRTPPDYVIYMMSRIIYMEREQYKNNS' A
#
# COMPACT_ATOMS: atom_id res chain seq x y z
N MET A 1 -0.45 -9.84 -5.42
CA MET A 1 0.52 -9.14 -6.30
C MET A 1 0.33 -7.63 -6.36
N LEU A 2 -0.86 -7.09 -6.65
CA LEU A 2 -1.09 -5.63 -6.76
C LEU A 2 -0.69 -4.82 -5.50
N ILE A 3 -1.03 -5.30 -4.30
CA ILE A 3 -0.60 -4.71 -3.02
C ILE A 3 0.93 -4.61 -2.90
N LYS A 4 1.65 -5.66 -3.34
CA LYS A 4 3.11 -5.72 -3.25
C LYS A 4 3.76 -4.64 -4.12
N GLU A 5 3.20 -4.41 -5.30
CA GLU A 5 3.68 -3.35 -6.20
C GLU A 5 3.37 -1.96 -5.65
N LEU A 6 2.16 -1.72 -5.11
CA LEU A 6 1.84 -0.47 -4.41
C LEU A 6 2.84 -0.18 -3.27
N ARG A 7 3.22 -1.20 -2.49
CA ARG A 7 4.25 -1.04 -1.45
C ARG A 7 5.64 -0.72 -2.00
N LYS A 8 6.06 -1.40 -3.06
CA LYS A 8 7.37 -1.13 -3.66
C LYS A 8 7.47 0.30 -4.18
N ILE A 9 6.39 0.82 -4.77
CA ILE A 9 6.32 2.19 -5.28
C ILE A 9 6.51 3.23 -4.16
N THR A 10 6.09 2.94 -2.93
CA THR A 10 6.36 3.83 -1.79
C THR A 10 7.76 3.67 -1.20
N GLY A 11 8.54 2.68 -1.63
CA GLY A 11 9.87 2.38 -1.06
C GLY A 11 9.83 1.83 0.37
N LEU A 12 8.66 1.38 0.85
CA LEU A 12 8.49 0.97 2.25
C LEU A 12 8.74 -0.53 2.44
N SER A 13 9.29 -0.90 3.59
CA SER A 13 9.28 -2.28 4.07
C SER A 13 7.85 -2.76 4.33
N GLN A 14 7.64 -4.08 4.40
CA GLN A 14 6.31 -4.66 4.66
C GLN A 14 5.73 -4.16 5.99
N ALA A 15 6.55 -4.11 7.06
CA ALA A 15 6.15 -3.59 8.36
C ALA A 15 5.80 -2.10 8.33
N ALA A 16 6.58 -1.27 7.63
CA ALA A 16 6.31 0.16 7.53
C ALA A 16 5.02 0.44 6.72
N PHE A 17 4.79 -0.31 5.65
CA PHE A 17 3.56 -0.21 4.86
C PHE A 17 2.32 -0.67 5.64
N ALA A 18 2.43 -1.79 6.36
CA ALA A 18 1.39 -2.27 7.28
C ALA A 18 1.02 -1.21 8.32
N LYS A 19 2.03 -0.57 8.93
CA LYS A 19 1.85 0.52 9.90
C LYS A 19 1.17 1.75 9.26
N LYS A 20 1.62 2.18 8.07
CA LYS A 20 1.05 3.33 7.34
C LYS A 20 -0.45 3.18 7.12
N PHE A 21 -0.89 2.00 6.67
CA PHE A 21 -2.30 1.74 6.37
C PHE A 21 -3.08 1.09 7.53
N ARG A 22 -2.45 0.96 8.70
CA ARG A 22 -3.05 0.35 9.91
C ARG A 22 -3.63 -1.05 9.66
N ILE A 23 -2.91 -1.85 8.88
CA ILE A 23 -3.27 -3.23 8.56
C ILE A 23 -2.34 -4.17 9.32
N PRO A 24 -2.84 -5.25 9.93
CA PRO A 24 -1.97 -6.26 10.54
C PRO A 24 -0.95 -6.81 9.54
N LEU A 25 0.31 -6.94 9.96
CA LEU A 25 1.39 -7.42 9.08
C LEU A 25 1.07 -8.79 8.44
N GLY A 26 0.46 -9.70 9.20
CA GLY A 26 0.02 -11.00 8.69
C GLY A 26 -1.02 -10.89 7.57
N THR A 27 -1.99 -9.97 7.70
CA THR A 27 -2.99 -9.70 6.66
C THR A 27 -2.34 -9.17 5.39
N LEU A 28 -1.44 -8.20 5.52
CA LEU A 28 -0.69 -7.66 4.38
C LEU A 28 0.15 -8.76 3.70
N SER A 29 0.82 -9.60 4.49
CA SER A 29 1.64 -10.69 4.00
C SER A 29 0.81 -11.72 3.21
N HIS A 30 -0.36 -12.12 3.71
CA HIS A 30 -1.27 -13.00 2.97
C HIS A 30 -1.74 -12.39 1.64
N TRP A 31 -2.00 -11.09 1.59
CA TRP A 31 -2.36 -10.40 0.34
C TRP A 31 -1.19 -10.33 -0.66
N GLU A 32 0.03 -10.09 -0.19
CA GLU A 32 1.21 -10.05 -1.05
C GLU A 32 1.56 -11.41 -1.63
N GLN A 33 1.37 -12.48 -0.84
CA GLN A 33 1.60 -13.88 -1.25
C GLN A 33 0.45 -14.46 -2.09
N GLY A 34 -0.71 -13.79 -2.17
CA GLY A 34 -1.88 -14.31 -2.89
C GLY A 34 -2.68 -15.37 -2.14
N VAL A 35 -2.41 -15.56 -0.84
CA VAL A 35 -3.18 -16.45 0.04
C VAL A 35 -4.60 -15.92 0.25
N ARG A 36 -4.76 -14.59 0.26
CA ARG A 36 -6.06 -13.91 0.32
C ARG A 36 -6.11 -12.75 -0.68
N THR A 37 -7.29 -12.47 -1.19
CA THR A 37 -7.53 -11.30 -2.03
C THR A 37 -7.93 -10.11 -1.14
N PRO A 38 -7.24 -8.96 -1.23
CA PRO A 38 -7.70 -7.75 -0.57
C PRO A 38 -9.03 -7.28 -1.19
N PRO A 39 -9.96 -6.71 -0.42
CA PRO A 39 -11.14 -6.09 -1.00
C PRO A 39 -10.77 -4.96 -1.97
N ASP A 40 -11.52 -4.80 -3.06
CA ASP A 40 -11.22 -3.81 -4.10
C ASP A 40 -11.15 -2.37 -3.57
N TYR A 41 -12.02 -2.03 -2.61
CA TYR A 41 -12.01 -0.70 -1.98
C TYR A 41 -10.70 -0.41 -1.23
N VAL A 42 -10.02 -1.43 -0.71
CA VAL A 42 -8.73 -1.28 -0.02
C VAL A 42 -7.63 -0.93 -1.02
N ILE A 43 -7.62 -1.62 -2.18
CA ILE A 43 -6.70 -1.30 -3.28
C ILE A 43 -6.91 0.14 -3.74
N TYR A 44 -8.17 0.50 -4.00
CA TYR A 44 -8.53 1.84 -4.45
C TYR A 44 -8.07 2.91 -3.44
N MET A 45 -8.40 2.73 -2.16
CA MET A 45 -7.99 3.65 -1.10
C MET A 45 -6.47 3.82 -1.02
N MET A 46 -5.70 2.71 -1.03
CA MET A 46 -4.23 2.77 -1.00
C MET A 46 -3.66 3.51 -2.20
N SER A 47 -4.14 3.19 -3.41
CA SER A 47 -3.68 3.85 -4.64
C SER A 47 -3.95 5.36 -4.63
N ARG A 48 -5.15 5.77 -4.17
CA ARG A 48 -5.52 7.19 -4.04
C ARG A 48 -4.63 7.93 -3.05
N ILE A 49 -4.36 7.34 -1.88
CA ILE A 49 -3.48 7.95 -0.87
C ILE A 49 -2.06 8.13 -1.42
N ILE A 50 -1.48 7.07 -2.01
CA ILE A 50 -0.13 7.12 -2.57
C ILE A 50 -0.01 8.14 -3.69
N TYR A 51 -1.04 8.24 -4.55
CA TYR A 51 -1.09 9.23 -5.61
C TYR A 51 -1.09 10.66 -5.05
N MET A 52 -1.99 10.96 -4.10
CA MET A 52 -2.08 12.31 -3.51
C MET A 52 -0.79 12.73 -2.81
N GLU A 53 -0.12 11.83 -2.09
CA GLU A 53 1.16 12.13 -1.43
C GLU A 53 2.28 12.47 -2.44
N ARG A 54 2.30 11.81 -3.59
CA ARG A 54 3.27 12.09 -4.65
C ARG A 54 3.00 13.40 -5.38
N GLU A 55 1.73 13.73 -5.61
CA GLU A 55 1.36 15.02 -6.22
C GLU A 55 1.67 16.18 -5.25
N GLN A 56 1.45 16.00 -3.95
CA GLN A 56 1.89 16.98 -2.95
C GLN A 56 3.42 17.17 -2.94
N TYR A 57 4.20 16.11 -3.10
CA TYR A 57 5.66 16.22 -3.21
C TYR A 57 6.09 17.04 -4.43
N LYS A 58 5.46 16.82 -5.60
CA LYS A 58 5.74 17.58 -6.83
C LYS A 58 5.40 19.05 -6.72
N ASN A 59 4.31 19.38 -6.03
CA ASN A 59 3.87 20.78 -5.89
C ASN A 59 4.71 21.57 -4.87
N ASN A 60 5.48 20.87 -4.02
CA ASN A 60 6.29 21.47 -2.96
C ASN A 60 7.81 21.39 -3.23
N SER A 61 8.24 20.87 -4.40
CA SER A 61 9.65 20.77 -4.83
C SER A 61 9.89 21.66 -6.05
#